data_AF-A0A0F6A6J1-F1
#
_entry.id   AF-A0A0F6A6J1-F1
#
_cell.length_a   1.000
_cell.length_b   1.000
_cell.length_c   1.000
_cell.angle_alpha   90.00
_cell.angle_beta   90.00
_cell.angle_gamma   90.00
#
_symmetry.space_group_name_H-M   'P 1'
#
loop_
_entity.id
_entity.type
_entity.pdbx_description
1 polymer ?
#
loop_
_entity_poly.entity_id
_entity_poly.type
_entity_poly.pdbx_seq_one_letter_code
_entity_poly.pdbx_strand_id
1 'polypeptide(L)' 'MMTLLSIFQSVLAAMFGVQSNKKYHHDFKKTNFWPYAVVGTVFVILFVVGLIILVNSVISVSQSH' A
#
# COMPACT_ATOMS: atom_id res chain seq x y z
N MET A 1 12.93 18.46 1.67
CA MET A 1 13.20 17.03 1.95
C MET A 1 11.86 16.31 2.03
N MET A 2 11.63 15.25 1.24
CA MET A 2 10.41 14.45 1.41
C MET A 2 10.51 13.62 2.68
N THR A 3 9.45 13.61 3.47
CA THR A 3 9.35 12.75 4.65
C THR A 3 8.80 11.39 4.24
N LEU A 4 9.23 10.31 4.90
CA LEU A 4 8.69 8.95 4.73
C LEU A 4 7.15 8.91 4.76
N LEU A 5 6.55 9.76 5.61
CA LEU A 5 5.11 9.94 5.71
C LEU A 5 4.47 10.40 4.39
N SER A 6 5.12 11.29 3.64
CA SER A 6 4.60 11.76 2.34
C SER A 6 4.60 10.66 1.27
N ILE A 7 5.60 9.78 1.29
CA ILE A 7 5.68 8.62 0.41
C ILE A 7 4.57 7.64 0.77
N PHE A 8 4.39 7.35 2.05
CA PHE A 8 3.32 6.49 2.54
C PHE A 8 1.93 7.01 2.15
N GLN A 9 1.66 8.31 2.32
CA GLN A 9 0.41 8.93 1.88
C GLN A 9 0.21 8.87 0.37
N SER A 10 1.28 9.03 -0.42
CA SER A 10 1.18 8.96 -1.88
C SER A 10 0.86 7.54 -2.35
N VAL A 11 1.53 6.53 -1.78
CA VAL A 11 1.25 5.11 -2.06
C VAL A 11 -0.18 4.77 -1.68
N LEU A 12 -0.65 5.14 -0.49
CA LEU A 12 -2.04 4.92 -0.09
C LEU A 12 -3.03 5.63 -1.03
N ALA A 13 -2.79 6.90 -1.36
CA ALA A 13 -3.67 7.64 -2.26
C ALA A 13 -3.72 7.03 -3.67
N ALA A 14 -2.60 6.50 -4.17
CA ALA A 14 -2.55 5.77 -5.42
C ALA A 14 -3.36 4.47 -5.35
N MET A 15 -3.24 3.71 -4.25
CA MET A 15 -3.97 2.45 -4.06
C MET A 15 -5.48 2.63 -3.95
N PHE A 16 -5.93 3.68 -3.28
CA PHE A 16 -7.36 4.03 -3.19
C PHE A 16 -7.86 4.83 -4.41
N GLY A 17 -7.00 5.14 -5.38
CA GLY A 17 -7.35 5.95 -6.55
C GLY A 17 -7.65 7.43 -6.26
N VAL A 18 -7.43 7.89 -5.03
CA VAL A 18 -7.66 9.27 -4.57
C VAL A 18 -6.43 10.17 -4.73
N GLN A 19 -5.44 9.74 -5.50
CA GLN A 19 -4.24 10.55 -5.74
C GLN A 19 -4.60 11.85 -6.49
N SER A 20 -4.10 12.99 -6.00
CA SER A 20 -4.25 14.26 -6.69
C SER A 20 -3.23 14.41 -7.82
N ASN A 21 -3.62 14.98 -8.95
CA ASN A 21 -2.73 15.27 -10.10
C ASN A 21 -1.47 16.05 -9.70
N LYS A 22 -1.57 16.98 -8.73
CA LYS A 22 -0.41 17.75 -8.23
C LYS A 22 0.61 16.85 -7.53
N LYS A 23 0.15 15.88 -6.71
CA LYS A 23 1.03 14.90 -6.05
C LYS A 23 1.61 13.91 -7.05
N TYR A 24 0.79 13.40 -7.97
CA TYR A 24 1.25 12.56 -9.07
C TYR A 24 2.36 13.24 -9.88
N HIS A 25 2.15 14.44 -10.41
CA HIS A 25 3.19 15.14 -11.15
C HIS A 25 4.43 15.45 -10.30
N HIS A 26 4.27 15.69 -9.00
CA HIS A 26 5.40 15.92 -8.10
C HIS A 26 6.21 14.65 -7.82
N ASP A 27 5.55 13.50 -7.69
CA ASP A 27 6.15 12.21 -7.36
C ASP A 27 6.75 11.54 -8.61
N PHE A 28 6.06 11.63 -9.76
CA PHE A 28 6.49 11.03 -11.03
C PHE A 28 7.47 11.89 -11.83
N LYS A 29 7.66 13.16 -11.46
CA LYS A 29 8.77 13.99 -11.98
C LYS A 29 10.05 13.84 -11.16
N LYS A 30 10.06 13.02 -10.10
CA LYS A 30 11.28 12.78 -9.32
C LYS A 30 12.19 11.82 -10.03
N THR A 31 13.49 12.05 -9.89
CA THR A 31 14.55 11.22 -10.48
C THR A 31 14.53 9.77 -10.00
N ASN A 32 13.97 9.49 -8.81
CA ASN A 32 14.01 8.17 -8.19
C ASN A 32 12.61 7.66 -7.81
N PHE A 33 12.02 6.79 -8.64
CA PHE A 33 10.73 6.12 -8.39
C PHE A 33 10.82 4.98 -7.35
N TRP A 34 12.01 4.42 -7.13
CA TRP A 34 12.25 3.25 -6.27
C TRP A 34 11.63 3.30 -4.86
N PRO A 35 11.65 4.42 -4.11
CA PRO A 35 11.04 4.47 -2.78
C PRO A 35 9.54 4.18 -2.79
N TYR A 36 8.83 4.60 -3.83
CA TYR A 36 7.39 4.36 -3.98
C TYR A 36 7.10 2.91 -4.34
N ALA A 37 7.92 2.32 -5.22
CA ALA A 37 7.83 0.91 -5.59
C ALA A 37 8.04 0.00 -4.38
N VAL A 38 9.09 0.24 -3.59
CA VAL A 38 9.39 -0.56 -2.39
C VAL A 38 8.26 -0.47 -1.37
N VAL A 39 7.79 0.74 -1.04
CA VAL A 39 6.70 0.93 -0.07
C VAL A 39 5.40 0.30 -0.57
N GLY A 40 5.09 0.44 -1.86
CA GLY A 40 3.92 -0.20 -2.47
C GLY A 40 3.99 -1.73 -2.44
N THR A 41 5.13 -2.32 -2.82
CA THR A 41 5.34 -3.77 -2.78
C THR A 41 5.22 -4.32 -1.36
N VAL A 42 5.85 -3.67 -0.37
CA VAL A 42 5.75 -4.08 1.03
C VAL A 42 4.30 -4.03 1.50
N PHE A 43 3.56 -2.97 1.16
CA PHE A 43 2.14 -2.86 1.51
C PHE A 43 1.31 -3.99 0.89
N VAL A 44 1.50 -4.31 -0.39
CA VAL A 44 0.76 -5.39 -1.07
C VAL A 44 1.06 -6.75 -0.43
N ILE A 45 2.33 -7.03 -0.10
CA ILE A 45 2.71 -8.27 0.59
C ILE A 45 1.98 -8.37 1.94
N LEU A 46 2.01 -7.29 2.73
CA LEU A 46 1.32 -7.26 4.03
C LEU A 46 -0.19 -7.43 3.88
N PHE A 47 -0.79 -6.83 2.86
CA PHE A 47 -2.21 -6.96 2.57
C PHE A 47 -2.58 -8.41 2.25
N VAL A 48 -1.84 -9.08 1.36
CA VAL A 48 -2.07 -10.49 1.01
C VAL A 48 -1.90 -11.40 2.21
N VAL A 49 -0.83 -11.23 3.00
CA VAL A 49 -0.63 -12.00 4.24
C VAL A 49 -1.78 -11.77 5.21
N GLY A 50 -2.24 -10.53 5.37
CA GLY A 50 -3.40 -10.19 6.19
C GLY A 50 -4.68 -10.91 5.73
N LEU A 51 -4.93 -10.95 4.41
CA LEU A 51 -6.07 -11.70 3.85
C LEU A 51 -5.96 -13.20 4.12
N ILE A 52 -4.77 -13.79 3.98
CA ILE A 52 -4.55 -15.22 4.29
C ILE A 52 -4.89 -15.51 5.75
N ILE A 53 -4.38 -14.70 6.69
CA ILE A 53 -4.66 -14.84 8.12
C ILE A 53 -6.16 -14.69 8.40
N LEU A 54 -6.80 -13.69 7.79
CA LEU A 54 -8.23 -13.44 7.94
C LEU A 54 -9.06 -14.63 7.45
N VAL A 55 -8.81 -15.10 6.22
CA VAL A 55 -9.54 -16.22 5.62
C VAL A 55 -9.35 -17.48 6.47
N ASN A 56 -8.13 -17.79 6.87
CA ASN A 56 -7.85 -18.95 7.72
C ASN A 56 -8.57 -18.84 9.06
N SER A 57 -8.60 -17.64 9.67
CA SER A 57 -9.31 -17.41 10.94
C SER A 57 -10.82 -17.61 10.78
N VAL A 58 -11.41 -17.09 9.69
CA VAL A 58 -12.83 -17.28 9.38
C VAL A 58 -13.16 -18.76 9.16
N ILE A 59 -12.32 -19.49 8.42
CA ILE A 59 -12.50 -20.94 8.20
C ILE A 59 -12.40 -21.69 9.52
N SER A 60 -11.40 -21.40 10.37
CA SER A 60 -11.25 -22.03 11.68
C SER A 60 -12.46 -21.82 12.58
N VAL A 61 -13.02 -20.61 12.59
CA VAL A 61 -14.26 -20.30 13.34
C VAL A 61 -15.47 -21.02 12.74
N SER A 62 -15.54 -21.14 11.41
CA SER A 62 -16.67 -21.79 10.73
C SER A 62 -16.67 -23.32 10.84
N GLN A 63 -15.52 -23.98 10.98
CA GLN A 63 -15.40 -25.44 11.10
C GLN A 63 -15.47 -25.94 12.55
N SER A 64 -15.43 -25.03 13.53
CA SER A 64 -15.54 -25.39 14.95
C SER A 64 -16.98 -25.58 15.42
N HIS A 65 -17.96 -25.45 14.52
CA HIS A 65 -19.38 -25.82 14.69
C HIS A 65 -19.73 -26.88 13.64
#